data_AF-A0A3L7RNY1-F1
#
_entry.id   AF-A0A3L7RNY1-F1
#
_cell.length_a   1.000
_cell.length_b   1.000
_cell.length_c   1.000
_cell.angle_alpha   90.00
_cell.angle_beta   90.00
_cell.angle_gamma   90.00
#
_symmetry.space_group_name_H-M   'P 1'
#
loop_
_entity.id
_entity.type
_entity.pdbx_description
1 polymer ?
#
loop_
_entity_poly.entity_id
_entity_poly.type
_entity_poly.pdbx_seq_one_letter_code
_entity_poly.pdbx_strand_id
1 'polypeptide(L)'
;MKNRFLLALLSGMTFPALVFSADGVKLGDPSLTAGVPGTGALTPSDVKTYLSNPANHSVLSVELPDGLAAGKEAIYIPENNPLTRAKVELGRQLYFDRRLSKDATVSCADCHSPSAGYGAHTQFGVGVKGQTGGRNSPTSFNRILSKSQFWDGRAADLEAQAVGPIANPIEMGNTHQGVVSFLTSNEVYRLEFEKVFGAAPNIDNVGKAIAAFERTIVTGTSPYDAYEPLRKFQEAFEEQLEDLEDFKQEDPSNFAKYEGLKSKSDANPMSESAKRGRDLFFSTKSNCSACHVGANFTDELYHNLGVGMASEKPDLGR
;
A
#
# COMPACT_ATOMS: atom_id res chain seq x y z
N MET A 1 -35.80 39.20 -50.22
CA MET A 1 -35.68 37.75 -49.91
C MET A 1 -34.74 37.60 -48.72
N LYS A 2 -35.20 36.88 -47.69
CA LYS A 2 -34.56 36.71 -46.38
C LYS A 2 -33.45 35.64 -46.47
N ASN A 3 -32.28 35.88 -45.88
CA ASN A 3 -31.32 34.86 -45.43
C ASN A 3 -30.44 35.49 -44.33
N ARG A 4 -30.89 35.49 -43.07
CA ARG A 4 -30.57 34.55 -41.98
C ARG A 4 -29.07 34.48 -41.65
N PHE A 5 -28.68 35.29 -40.66
CA PHE A 5 -27.47 35.16 -39.85
C PHE A 5 -27.47 33.81 -39.12
N LEU A 6 -26.37 33.07 -39.25
CA LEU A 6 -26.09 31.88 -38.44
C LEU A 6 -25.26 32.33 -37.22
N LEU A 7 -25.85 32.27 -36.04
CA LEU A 7 -25.17 32.44 -34.76
C LEU A 7 -24.44 31.13 -34.44
N ALA A 8 -23.11 31.12 -34.45
CA ALA A 8 -22.33 29.97 -34.02
C ALA A 8 -22.36 29.87 -32.49
N LEU A 9 -22.89 28.76 -31.99
CA LEU A 9 -22.85 28.36 -30.58
C LEU A 9 -21.41 28.07 -30.17
N LEU A 10 -20.86 28.89 -29.27
CA LEU A 10 -19.64 28.58 -28.52
C LEU A 10 -19.98 27.45 -27.53
N SER A 11 -19.62 26.23 -27.91
CA SER A 11 -19.64 25.07 -27.02
C SER A 11 -18.59 25.29 -25.94
N GLY A 12 -19.03 25.40 -24.67
CA GLY A 12 -18.16 25.57 -23.53
C GLY A 12 -17.24 24.36 -23.37
N MET A 13 -15.94 24.57 -23.55
CA MET A 13 -14.92 23.65 -23.08
C MET A 13 -14.91 23.71 -21.55
N THR A 14 -15.47 22.69 -20.91
CA THR A 14 -15.24 22.43 -19.49
C THR A 14 -13.81 21.97 -19.33
N PHE A 15 -12.94 22.86 -18.85
CA PHE A 15 -11.65 22.45 -18.32
C PHE A 15 -11.86 21.57 -17.07
N PRO A 16 -11.12 20.47 -16.90
CA PRO A 16 -11.15 19.71 -15.66
C PRO A 16 -10.69 20.64 -14.54
N ALA A 17 -11.45 20.69 -13.45
CA ALA A 17 -11.10 21.45 -12.27
C ALA A 17 -9.71 20.98 -11.79
N LEU A 18 -8.76 21.93 -11.70
CA LEU A 18 -7.51 21.68 -10.99
C LEU A 18 -7.86 21.27 -9.56
N VAL A 19 -7.64 20.00 -9.26
CA VAL A 19 -7.75 19.47 -7.91
C VAL A 19 -6.57 20.04 -7.14
N PHE A 20 -6.83 21.00 -6.24
CA PHE A 20 -5.82 21.47 -5.30
C PHE A 20 -5.41 20.29 -4.42
N SER A 21 -4.15 19.85 -4.54
CA SER A 21 -3.54 18.90 -3.62
C SER A 21 -3.54 19.50 -2.22
N ALA A 22 -3.95 18.71 -1.22
CA ALA A 22 -3.65 19.04 0.17
C ALA A 22 -2.14 18.93 0.43
N ASP A 23 -1.69 19.47 1.56
CA ASP A 23 -0.33 19.31 2.09
C ASP A 23 0.14 17.85 1.99
N GLY A 24 1.43 17.65 1.70
CA GLY A 24 2.02 16.32 1.52
C GLY A 24 1.79 15.41 2.73
N VAL A 25 1.44 14.13 2.47
CA VAL A 25 1.23 13.12 3.51
C VAL A 25 2.33 12.07 3.44
N LYS A 26 3.09 11.95 4.52
CA LYS A 26 4.06 10.86 4.68
C LYS A 26 3.32 9.57 5.02
N LEU A 27 3.47 8.54 4.19
CA LEU A 27 2.89 7.23 4.44
C LEU A 27 3.56 6.57 5.65
N GLY A 28 2.76 5.79 6.40
CA GLY A 28 3.14 5.26 7.70
C GLY A 28 2.83 6.21 8.87
N ASP A 29 2.39 7.45 8.61
CA ASP A 29 1.85 8.32 9.64
C ASP A 29 0.53 7.74 10.20
N PRO A 30 0.42 7.49 11.52
CA PRO A 30 -0.78 6.90 12.13
C PRO A 30 -2.06 7.70 11.90
N SER A 31 -1.97 9.01 11.65
CA SER A 31 -3.13 9.87 11.39
C SER A 31 -3.88 9.50 10.11
N LEU A 32 -3.23 8.83 9.15
CA LEU A 32 -3.87 8.41 7.91
C LEU A 32 -4.75 7.16 8.13
N THR A 33 -4.46 6.37 9.16
CA THR A 33 -5.18 5.12 9.50
C THR A 33 -5.90 5.18 10.85
N ALA A 34 -5.90 6.33 11.52
CA ALA A 34 -6.57 6.53 12.82
C ALA A 34 -8.10 6.42 12.74
N GLY A 35 -8.64 6.67 11.54
CA GLY A 35 -10.06 6.62 11.22
C GLY A 35 -10.92 7.71 11.82
N VAL A 36 -12.24 7.50 11.81
CA VAL A 36 -13.19 8.48 12.37
C VAL A 36 -13.01 8.59 13.89
N PRO A 37 -12.73 9.79 14.44
CA PRO A 37 -12.55 9.96 15.88
C PRO A 37 -13.82 9.59 16.66
N GLY A 38 -13.66 8.83 17.75
CA GLY A 38 -14.76 8.42 18.61
C GLY A 38 -14.47 7.12 19.37
N THR A 39 -15.47 6.61 20.08
CA THR A 39 -15.42 5.30 20.74
C THR A 39 -16.70 4.52 20.45
N GLY A 40 -16.61 3.20 20.40
CA GLY A 40 -17.75 2.33 20.12
C GLY A 40 -18.06 2.20 18.62
N ALA A 41 -19.29 1.80 18.32
CA ALA A 41 -19.75 1.60 16.95
C ALA A 41 -19.92 2.95 16.24
N LEU A 42 -19.40 3.04 15.02
CA LEU A 42 -19.49 4.23 14.20
C LEU A 42 -20.96 4.56 13.87
N THR A 43 -21.38 5.80 14.15
CA THR A 43 -22.75 6.25 13.89
C THR A 43 -22.86 7.08 12.62
N PRO A 44 -24.07 7.23 12.04
CA PRO A 44 -24.30 8.15 10.93
C PRO A 44 -23.89 9.60 11.23
N SER A 45 -23.94 10.03 12.51
CA SER A 45 -23.55 11.40 12.91
C SER A 45 -22.04 11.59 12.87
N ASP A 46 -21.28 10.60 13.35
CA ASP A 46 -19.81 10.63 13.34
C ASP A 46 -19.29 10.71 11.91
N VAL A 47 -19.85 9.87 11.04
CA VAL A 47 -19.53 9.81 9.62
C VAL A 47 -19.87 11.12 8.92
N LYS A 48 -21.07 11.68 9.13
CA LYS A 48 -21.44 12.99 8.55
C LYS A 48 -20.49 14.09 8.98
N THR A 49 -20.07 14.09 10.25
CA THR A 49 -19.11 15.07 10.78
C THR A 49 -17.75 14.92 10.11
N TYR A 50 -17.20 13.71 10.08
CA TYR A 50 -15.93 13.41 9.44
C TYR A 50 -15.94 13.77 7.94
N LEU A 51 -17.01 13.39 7.24
CA LEU A 51 -17.19 13.65 5.82
C LEU A 51 -17.53 15.10 5.48
N SER A 52 -17.91 15.94 6.45
CA SER A 52 -18.14 17.36 6.20
C SER A 52 -16.85 18.16 6.05
N ASN A 53 -15.71 17.64 6.53
CA ASN A 53 -14.41 18.29 6.38
C ASN A 53 -13.91 18.18 4.93
N PRO A 54 -13.77 19.30 4.20
CA PRO A 54 -13.29 19.27 2.81
C PRO A 54 -11.90 18.65 2.66
N ALA A 55 -11.02 18.81 3.65
CA ALA A 55 -9.67 18.25 3.61
C ALA A 55 -9.65 16.72 3.54
N ASN A 56 -10.71 16.05 3.99
CA ASN A 56 -10.81 14.58 3.89
C ASN A 56 -11.08 14.11 2.45
N HIS A 57 -11.54 15.00 1.57
CA HIS A 57 -11.86 14.70 0.17
C HIS A 57 -10.78 15.18 -0.80
N SER A 58 -9.83 15.99 -0.33
CA SER A 58 -8.70 16.43 -1.13
C SER A 58 -7.81 15.25 -1.51
N VAL A 59 -7.33 15.27 -2.76
CA VAL A 59 -6.34 14.30 -3.23
C VAL A 59 -5.04 14.49 -2.46
N LEU A 60 -4.48 13.37 -2.00
CA LEU A 60 -3.25 13.36 -1.24
C LEU A 60 -2.03 13.30 -2.18
N SER A 61 -1.07 14.19 -1.95
CA SER A 61 0.30 14.01 -2.43
C SER A 61 1.04 13.14 -1.43
N VAL A 62 1.42 11.92 -1.83
CA VAL A 62 2.05 10.94 -0.93
C VAL A 62 3.58 11.05 -0.94
N GLU A 63 4.19 10.93 0.23
CA GLU A 63 5.63 10.77 0.42
C GLU A 63 5.89 9.40 1.09
N LEU A 64 6.86 8.65 0.58
CA LEU A 64 7.25 7.37 1.19
C LEU A 64 8.12 7.61 2.45
N PRO A 65 8.07 6.74 3.45
CA PRO A 65 9.01 6.79 4.58
C PRO A 65 10.46 6.60 4.11
N ASP A 66 11.43 7.10 4.87
CA ASP A 66 12.86 7.14 4.49
C ASP A 66 13.37 5.78 3.95
N GLY A 67 12.98 4.66 4.58
CA GLY A 67 13.39 3.31 4.15
C GLY A 67 12.81 2.85 2.81
N LEU A 68 11.68 3.42 2.39
CA LEU A 68 11.05 3.15 1.09
C LEU A 68 11.24 4.27 0.09
N ALA A 69 11.88 5.38 0.46
CA ALA A 69 12.01 6.58 -0.38
C ALA A 69 12.71 6.28 -1.73
N ALA A 70 13.61 5.29 -1.76
CA ALA A 70 14.23 4.81 -3.00
C ALA A 70 13.23 4.24 -4.02
N GLY A 71 12.03 3.86 -3.57
CA GLY A 71 10.94 3.32 -4.39
C GLY A 71 9.99 4.38 -4.96
N LYS A 72 10.25 5.68 -4.77
CA LYS A 72 9.32 6.76 -5.19
C LYS A 72 8.87 6.67 -6.65
N GLU A 73 9.75 6.26 -7.55
CA GLU A 73 9.45 6.14 -8.99
C GLU A 73 8.58 4.92 -9.31
N ALA A 74 8.45 3.98 -8.38
CA ALA A 74 7.59 2.80 -8.48
C ALA A 74 6.21 3.01 -7.86
N ILE A 75 5.91 4.19 -7.29
CA ILE A 75 4.58 4.47 -6.73
C ILE A 75 3.51 4.32 -7.82
N TYR A 76 2.52 3.48 -7.53
CA TYR A 76 1.39 3.24 -8.41
C TYR A 76 0.06 3.57 -7.73
N ILE A 77 -0.51 4.71 -8.13
CA ILE A 77 -1.86 5.15 -7.79
C ILE A 77 -2.62 5.35 -9.11
N PRO A 78 -3.65 4.54 -9.42
CA PRO A 78 -4.44 4.71 -10.63
C PRO A 78 -5.13 6.08 -10.68
N GLU A 79 -5.13 6.72 -11.85
CA GLU A 79 -5.79 8.03 -12.06
C GLU A 79 -7.30 7.98 -11.73
N ASN A 80 -7.94 6.84 -11.97
CA ASN A 80 -9.35 6.60 -11.66
C ASN A 80 -9.60 6.22 -10.19
N ASN A 81 -8.56 6.16 -9.36
CA ASN A 81 -8.65 5.90 -7.93
C ASN A 81 -7.62 6.68 -7.10
N PRO A 82 -7.66 8.03 -7.11
CA PRO A 82 -6.73 8.85 -6.33
C PRO A 82 -6.96 8.67 -4.83
N LEU A 83 -5.91 8.78 -4.02
CA LEU A 83 -6.01 8.66 -2.57
C LEU A 83 -6.62 9.92 -1.94
N THR A 84 -7.57 9.74 -1.04
CA THR A 84 -8.13 10.78 -0.16
C THR A 84 -8.29 10.19 1.23
N ARG A 85 -8.29 11.01 2.30
CA ARG A 85 -8.46 10.48 3.67
C ARG A 85 -9.80 9.76 3.83
N ALA A 86 -10.87 10.30 3.25
CA ALA A 86 -12.19 9.69 3.30
C ALA A 86 -12.26 8.33 2.61
N LYS A 87 -11.56 8.17 1.48
CA LYS A 87 -11.50 6.89 0.78
C LYS A 87 -10.65 5.86 1.51
N VAL A 88 -9.50 6.28 2.06
CA VAL A 88 -8.65 5.45 2.91
C VAL A 88 -9.44 4.96 4.13
N GLU A 89 -10.22 5.84 4.77
CA GLU A 89 -11.01 5.46 5.94
C GLU A 89 -12.14 4.48 5.61
N LEU A 90 -12.88 4.72 4.53
CA LEU A 90 -13.88 3.76 4.04
C LEU A 90 -13.24 2.39 3.73
N GLY A 91 -12.08 2.41 3.08
CA GLY A 91 -11.28 1.21 2.82
C GLY A 91 -10.86 0.48 4.09
N ARG A 92 -10.40 1.23 5.10
CA ARG A 92 -10.01 0.69 6.40
C ARG A 92 -11.20 -0.01 7.05
N GLN A 93 -12.36 0.63 7.11
CA GLN A 93 -13.57 0.00 7.66
C GLN A 93 -13.88 -1.33 6.97
N LEU A 94 -13.91 -1.35 5.64
CA LEU A 94 -14.19 -2.56 4.85
C LEU A 94 -13.14 -3.66 5.09
N TYR A 95 -11.86 -3.29 5.17
CA TYR A 95 -10.75 -4.23 5.39
C TYR A 95 -10.88 -5.03 6.70
N PHE A 96 -11.38 -4.39 7.75
CA PHE A 96 -11.58 -5.00 9.07
C PHE A 96 -13.01 -5.54 9.30
N ASP A 97 -13.95 -5.35 8.37
CA ASP A 97 -15.35 -5.73 8.56
C ASP A 97 -15.61 -7.19 8.18
N ARG A 98 -15.68 -8.06 9.20
CA ARG A 98 -15.99 -9.48 8.99
C ARG A 98 -17.35 -9.72 8.34
N ARG A 99 -18.30 -8.78 8.42
CA ARG A 99 -19.64 -8.91 7.83
C ARG A 99 -19.61 -8.94 6.30
N LEU A 100 -18.48 -8.66 5.67
CA LEU A 100 -18.27 -8.87 4.25
C LEU A 100 -18.16 -10.37 3.89
N SER A 101 -17.75 -11.23 4.82
CA SER A 101 -17.81 -12.69 4.63
C SER A 101 -19.22 -13.24 4.83
N LYS A 102 -19.48 -14.41 4.24
CA LYS A 102 -20.80 -15.02 4.20
C LYS A 102 -21.36 -15.38 5.58
N ASP A 103 -20.50 -15.77 6.51
CA ASP A 103 -20.85 -16.17 7.87
C ASP A 103 -20.43 -15.15 8.92
N ALA A 104 -19.98 -13.96 8.49
CA ALA A 104 -19.49 -12.88 9.33
C ALA A 104 -18.31 -13.25 10.25
N THR A 105 -17.49 -14.25 9.86
CA THR A 105 -16.35 -14.72 10.66
C THR A 105 -14.98 -14.27 10.15
N VAL A 106 -14.87 -13.86 8.88
CA VAL A 106 -13.59 -13.53 8.20
C VAL A 106 -13.64 -12.15 7.55
N SER A 107 -12.55 -11.41 7.68
CA SER A 107 -12.26 -10.13 7.01
C SER A 107 -10.89 -10.22 6.32
N CYS A 108 -10.50 -9.19 5.57
CA CYS A 108 -9.14 -9.09 5.02
C CYS A 108 -8.09 -9.17 6.14
N ALA A 109 -8.36 -8.50 7.26
CA ALA A 109 -7.47 -8.46 8.42
C ALA A 109 -7.27 -9.81 9.13
N ASP A 110 -8.14 -10.79 8.94
CA ASP A 110 -7.96 -12.12 9.54
C ASP A 110 -6.86 -12.94 8.83
N CYS A 111 -6.66 -12.70 7.53
CA CYS A 111 -5.56 -13.27 6.74
C CYS A 111 -4.35 -12.33 6.63
N HIS A 112 -4.56 -11.02 6.80
CA HIS A 112 -3.56 -9.97 6.63
C HIS A 112 -3.55 -9.04 7.84
N SER A 113 -3.28 -9.61 9.03
CA SER A 113 -3.40 -8.90 10.30
C SER A 113 -2.25 -7.92 10.52
N PRO A 114 -2.51 -6.68 10.99
CA PRO A 114 -1.45 -5.76 11.41
C PRO A 114 -0.50 -6.38 12.45
N SER A 115 -1.00 -7.23 13.36
CA SER A 115 -0.19 -7.87 14.40
C SER A 115 0.74 -8.97 13.88
N ALA A 116 0.52 -9.42 12.64
CA ALA A 116 1.31 -10.44 11.95
C ALA A 116 2.06 -9.86 10.73
N GLY A 117 2.27 -8.54 10.70
CA GLY A 117 2.94 -7.86 9.59
C GLY A 117 2.12 -7.85 8.30
N TYR A 118 0.80 -7.74 8.42
CA TYR A 118 -0.16 -7.75 7.32
C TYR A 118 -0.10 -9.01 6.44
N GLY A 119 0.36 -10.13 6.98
CA GLY A 119 0.28 -11.46 6.38
C GLY A 119 -0.22 -12.48 7.40
N ALA A 120 0.01 -13.77 7.12
CA ALA A 120 -0.34 -14.86 8.02
C ALA A 120 0.86 -15.75 8.34
N HIS A 121 1.02 -16.11 9.62
CA HIS A 121 1.99 -17.09 10.11
C HIS A 121 1.51 -18.55 9.94
N THR A 122 0.79 -18.83 8.85
CA THR A 122 0.27 -20.14 8.51
C THR A 122 0.83 -20.58 7.15
N GLN A 123 0.92 -21.89 6.91
CA GLN A 123 1.33 -22.39 5.59
C GLN A 123 0.36 -21.97 4.49
N PHE A 124 -0.95 -22.03 4.77
CA PHE A 124 -2.02 -21.63 3.86
C PHE A 124 -2.97 -20.64 4.52
N GLY A 125 -3.62 -19.80 3.71
CA GLY A 125 -4.70 -18.93 4.17
C GLY A 125 -5.87 -19.74 4.74
N VAL A 126 -6.44 -19.28 5.85
CA VAL A 126 -7.58 -19.90 6.54
C VAL A 126 -8.78 -18.99 6.39
N GLY A 127 -9.83 -19.47 5.73
CA GLY A 127 -11.05 -18.72 5.50
C GLY A 127 -12.27 -19.25 6.25
N VAL A 128 -13.46 -18.95 5.72
CA VAL A 128 -14.74 -19.27 6.35
C VAL A 128 -14.85 -20.76 6.67
N LYS A 129 -15.48 -21.05 7.81
CA LYS A 129 -15.60 -22.42 8.36
C LYS A 129 -14.26 -23.13 8.62
N GLY A 130 -13.15 -22.39 8.72
CA GLY A 130 -11.81 -22.95 8.94
C GLY A 130 -11.23 -23.67 7.72
N GLN A 131 -11.77 -23.41 6.52
CA GLN A 131 -11.23 -23.98 5.28
C GLN A 131 -9.84 -23.43 4.99
N THR A 132 -8.97 -24.24 4.39
CA THR A 132 -7.62 -23.84 4.00
C THR A 132 -7.50 -23.72 2.49
N GLY A 133 -6.84 -22.67 2.02
CA GLY A 133 -6.47 -22.50 0.63
C GLY A 133 -5.24 -23.33 0.23
N GLY A 134 -4.70 -23.07 -0.96
CA GLY A 134 -3.49 -23.73 -1.47
C GLY A 134 -2.22 -22.88 -1.41
N ARG A 135 -2.30 -21.64 -0.93
CA ARG A 135 -1.17 -20.69 -0.88
C ARG A 135 -1.15 -19.94 0.45
N ASN A 136 0.04 -19.52 0.87
CA ASN A 136 0.23 -18.60 1.99
C ASN A 136 -0.36 -17.22 1.64
N SER A 137 -0.96 -16.54 2.62
CA SER A 137 -1.43 -15.17 2.49
C SER A 137 -0.24 -14.21 2.50
N PRO A 138 0.13 -13.59 1.37
CA PRO A 138 1.29 -12.70 1.29
C PRO A 138 1.07 -11.43 2.13
N THR A 139 2.14 -10.72 2.47
CA THR A 139 2.00 -9.44 3.18
C THR A 139 1.32 -8.38 2.31
N SER A 140 0.45 -7.56 2.91
CA SER A 140 -0.12 -6.35 2.28
C SER A 140 0.78 -5.11 2.41
N PHE A 141 1.97 -5.24 3.02
CA PHE A 141 2.91 -4.12 3.06
C PHE A 141 3.40 -3.71 1.67
N ASN A 142 3.62 -2.40 1.52
CA ASN A 142 4.36 -1.79 0.42
C ASN A 142 3.72 -1.99 -0.97
N ARG A 143 2.46 -2.45 -1.04
CA ARG A 143 1.78 -2.71 -2.32
C ARG A 143 1.52 -1.45 -3.15
N ILE A 144 1.74 -0.27 -2.59
CA ILE A 144 1.80 0.98 -3.37
C ILE A 144 2.96 0.99 -4.39
N LEU A 145 3.99 0.18 -4.19
CA LEU A 145 5.15 0.06 -5.10
C LEU A 145 4.99 -1.04 -6.15
N SER A 146 3.86 -1.74 -6.15
CA SER A 146 3.62 -2.91 -6.98
C SER A 146 2.33 -2.75 -7.77
N LYS A 147 2.39 -2.93 -9.09
CA LYS A 147 1.20 -2.83 -9.95
C LYS A 147 0.37 -4.11 -9.92
N SER A 148 0.90 -5.21 -10.44
CA SER A 148 0.20 -6.49 -10.50
C SER A 148 0.16 -7.19 -9.14
N GLN A 149 -0.91 -7.95 -8.88
CA GLN A 149 -1.17 -8.57 -7.58
C GLN A 149 -1.35 -10.08 -7.66
N PHE A 150 -1.28 -10.72 -6.49
CA PHE A 150 -1.11 -12.16 -6.25
C PHE A 150 0.24 -12.73 -6.69
N TRP A 151 0.58 -13.89 -6.13
CA TRP A 151 1.79 -14.67 -6.45
C TRP A 151 1.97 -14.97 -7.95
N ASP A 152 0.88 -15.01 -8.71
CA ASP A 152 0.85 -15.32 -10.15
C ASP A 152 0.48 -14.10 -11.01
N GLY A 153 0.33 -12.91 -10.44
CA GLY A 153 0.02 -11.71 -11.23
C GLY A 153 -1.34 -11.70 -11.92
N ARG A 154 -2.28 -12.56 -11.50
CA ARG A 154 -3.57 -12.67 -12.17
C ARG A 154 -4.47 -11.45 -12.02
N ALA A 155 -4.23 -10.64 -10.99
CA ALA A 155 -4.90 -9.35 -10.83
C ALA A 155 -4.00 -8.23 -11.35
N ALA A 156 -4.59 -7.37 -12.19
CA ALA A 156 -3.87 -6.27 -12.82
C ALA A 156 -3.46 -5.17 -11.83
N ASP A 157 -4.23 -4.99 -10.76
CA ASP A 157 -4.08 -3.98 -9.72
C ASP A 157 -4.74 -4.42 -8.39
N LEU A 158 -4.60 -3.59 -7.35
CA LEU A 158 -5.18 -3.83 -6.02
C LEU A 158 -6.71 -3.80 -6.06
N GLU A 159 -7.30 -2.96 -6.90
CA GLU A 159 -8.75 -2.84 -7.06
C GLU A 159 -9.37 -4.17 -7.49
N ALA A 160 -8.79 -4.81 -8.51
CA ALA A 160 -9.23 -6.13 -8.98
C ALA A 160 -8.91 -7.24 -7.97
N GLN A 161 -7.78 -7.14 -7.25
CA GLN A 161 -7.39 -8.11 -6.24
C GLN A 161 -8.37 -8.12 -5.06
N ALA A 162 -8.70 -6.95 -4.50
CA ALA A 162 -9.43 -6.81 -3.25
C ALA A 162 -10.83 -7.44 -3.27
N VAL A 163 -11.49 -7.49 -4.44
CA VAL A 163 -12.84 -8.05 -4.57
C VAL A 163 -12.86 -9.56 -4.81
N GLY A 164 -11.70 -10.16 -5.15
CA GLY A 164 -11.56 -11.60 -5.40
C GLY A 164 -11.84 -12.45 -4.16
N PRO A 165 -11.14 -12.22 -3.02
CA PRO A 165 -11.34 -12.96 -1.77
C PRO A 165 -12.79 -12.99 -1.29
N ILE A 166 -13.53 -11.89 -1.49
CA ILE A 166 -14.94 -11.76 -1.13
C ILE A 166 -15.78 -12.88 -1.76
N ALA A 167 -15.55 -13.15 -3.04
CA ALA A 167 -16.30 -14.13 -3.82
C ALA A 167 -15.75 -15.57 -3.74
N ASN A 168 -14.54 -15.75 -3.20
CA ASN A 168 -13.92 -17.07 -3.12
C ASN A 168 -14.59 -17.91 -2.02
N PRO A 169 -15.16 -19.10 -2.33
CA PRO A 169 -15.87 -19.95 -1.36
C PRO A 169 -15.01 -20.50 -0.22
N ILE A 170 -13.68 -20.52 -0.39
CA ILE A 170 -12.72 -20.93 0.64
C ILE A 170 -12.37 -19.75 1.55
N GLU A 171 -12.22 -18.55 0.98
CA GLU A 171 -11.77 -17.36 1.71
C GLU A 171 -12.93 -16.70 2.46
N MET A 172 -13.73 -15.83 1.82
CA MET A 172 -14.84 -15.12 2.48
C MET A 172 -16.23 -15.65 2.10
N GLY A 173 -16.33 -16.36 0.98
CA GLY A 173 -17.49 -17.12 0.54
C GLY A 173 -18.79 -16.36 0.29
N ASN A 174 -18.73 -15.03 0.19
CA ASN A 174 -19.91 -14.21 -0.09
C ASN A 174 -20.10 -14.02 -1.61
N THR A 175 -21.15 -13.34 -2.02
CA THR A 175 -21.31 -12.88 -3.41
C THR A 175 -21.12 -11.38 -3.46
N HIS A 176 -20.64 -10.86 -4.59
CA HIS A 176 -20.54 -9.41 -4.78
C HIS A 176 -21.90 -8.71 -4.63
N GLN A 177 -22.98 -9.33 -5.15
CA GLN A 177 -24.33 -8.82 -4.97
C GLN A 177 -24.74 -8.80 -3.49
N GLY A 178 -24.44 -9.88 -2.73
CA GLY A 178 -24.73 -9.95 -1.31
C GLY A 178 -24.02 -8.88 -0.49
N VAL A 179 -22.75 -8.61 -0.80
CA VAL A 179 -22.00 -7.50 -0.19
C VAL A 179 -22.62 -6.16 -0.55
N VAL A 180 -22.92 -5.90 -1.82
CA VAL A 180 -23.54 -4.65 -2.25
C VAL A 180 -24.89 -4.43 -1.57
N SER A 181 -25.73 -5.47 -1.46
CA SER A 181 -27.00 -5.40 -0.73
C SER A 181 -26.81 -5.06 0.74
N PHE A 182 -25.84 -5.69 1.42
CA PHE A 182 -25.49 -5.38 2.80
C PHE A 182 -25.07 -3.91 2.95
N LEU A 183 -24.11 -3.45 2.15
CA LEU A 183 -23.58 -2.09 2.21
C LEU A 183 -24.66 -1.04 1.90
N THR A 184 -25.58 -1.35 0.98
CA THR A 184 -26.71 -0.48 0.64
C THR A 184 -27.71 -0.38 1.79
N SER A 185 -27.95 -1.46 2.52
CA SER A 185 -28.86 -1.49 3.68
C SER A 185 -28.27 -0.86 4.95
N ASN A 186 -26.95 -0.69 5.00
CA ASN A 186 -26.25 -0.08 6.12
C ASN A 186 -26.14 1.44 5.92
N GLU A 187 -26.79 2.23 6.78
CA GLU A 187 -26.84 3.68 6.64
C GLU A 187 -25.44 4.33 6.62
N VAL A 188 -24.52 3.86 7.47
CA VAL A 188 -23.15 4.38 7.55
C VAL A 188 -22.44 4.20 6.21
N TYR A 189 -22.35 2.97 5.72
CA TYR A 189 -21.69 2.71 4.45
C TYR A 189 -22.36 3.45 3.30
N ARG A 190 -23.70 3.45 3.23
CA ARG A 190 -24.42 4.16 2.18
C ARG A 190 -24.03 5.64 2.13
N LEU A 191 -23.98 6.33 3.27
CA LEU A 191 -23.55 7.73 3.35
C LEU A 191 -22.10 7.93 2.91
N GLU A 192 -21.20 7.02 3.29
CA GLU A 192 -19.79 7.09 2.90
C GLU A 192 -19.61 6.88 1.40
N PHE A 193 -20.23 5.86 0.81
CA PHE A 193 -20.15 5.61 -0.63
C PHE A 193 -20.73 6.79 -1.43
N GLU A 194 -21.89 7.30 -1.03
CA GLU A 194 -22.52 8.46 -1.68
C GLU A 194 -21.60 9.69 -1.64
N LYS A 195 -20.92 9.93 -0.52
CA LYS A 195 -20.03 11.09 -0.39
C LYS A 195 -18.68 10.91 -1.07
N VAL A 196 -18.03 9.75 -0.89
CA VAL A 196 -16.67 9.47 -1.37
C VAL A 196 -16.64 9.25 -2.88
N PHE A 197 -17.68 8.61 -3.43
CA PHE A 197 -17.73 8.22 -4.84
C PHE A 197 -18.85 8.90 -5.64
N GLY A 198 -19.75 9.65 -4.99
CA GLY A 198 -20.91 10.22 -5.68
C GLY A 198 -21.92 9.16 -6.15
N ALA A 199 -21.86 7.95 -5.60
CA ALA A 199 -22.65 6.81 -6.06
C ALA A 199 -23.05 5.91 -4.89
N ALA A 200 -24.15 5.18 -5.05
CA ALA A 200 -24.50 4.09 -4.15
C ALA A 200 -23.40 3.00 -4.13
N PRO A 201 -23.33 2.18 -3.07
CA PRO A 201 -22.38 1.09 -2.99
C PRO A 201 -22.44 0.18 -4.23
N ASN A 202 -21.28 -0.15 -4.77
CA ASN A 202 -21.10 -1.12 -5.86
C ASN A 202 -19.74 -1.80 -5.69
N ILE A 203 -19.54 -2.95 -6.33
CA ILE A 203 -18.36 -3.76 -6.09
C ILE A 203 -17.06 -3.09 -6.55
N ASP A 204 -17.10 -2.31 -7.63
CA ASP A 204 -15.92 -1.59 -8.13
C ASP A 204 -15.44 -0.55 -7.11
N ASN A 205 -16.38 0.20 -6.52
CA ASN A 205 -16.05 1.18 -5.48
C ASN A 205 -15.62 0.51 -4.16
N VAL A 206 -16.10 -0.70 -3.85
CA VAL A 206 -15.58 -1.51 -2.73
C VAL A 206 -14.11 -1.84 -2.96
N GLY A 207 -13.76 -2.36 -4.13
CA GLY A 207 -12.37 -2.63 -4.51
C GLY A 207 -11.50 -1.38 -4.44
N LYS A 208 -11.98 -0.25 -4.98
CA LYS A 208 -11.28 1.04 -4.92
C LYS A 208 -11.03 1.54 -3.50
N ALA A 209 -12.01 1.40 -2.61
CA ALA A 209 -11.87 1.83 -1.22
C ALA A 209 -10.83 0.96 -0.49
N ILE A 210 -10.93 -0.37 -0.57
CA ILE A 210 -9.98 -1.29 0.06
C ILE A 210 -8.57 -1.05 -0.47
N ALA A 211 -8.41 -0.97 -1.80
CA ALA A 211 -7.13 -0.70 -2.45
C ALA A 211 -6.54 0.67 -2.05
N ALA A 212 -7.38 1.68 -1.73
CA ALA A 212 -6.90 2.95 -1.24
C ALA A 212 -6.29 2.81 0.16
N PHE A 213 -6.93 2.03 1.05
CA PHE A 213 -6.39 1.73 2.37
C PHE A 213 -5.09 0.92 2.28
N GLU A 214 -5.06 -0.14 1.46
CA GLU A 214 -3.88 -1.00 1.31
C GLU A 214 -2.64 -0.24 0.84
N ARG A 215 -2.79 0.75 -0.04
CA ARG A 215 -1.68 1.62 -0.47
C ARG A 215 -1.09 2.48 0.66
N THR A 216 -1.77 2.64 1.79
CA THR A 216 -1.24 3.36 2.95
C THR A 216 -0.43 2.47 3.89
N ILE A 217 -0.51 1.14 3.71
CA ILE A 217 0.17 0.15 4.55
C ILE A 217 1.62 0.01 4.06
N VAL A 218 2.51 0.80 4.64
CA VAL A 218 3.94 0.80 4.31
C VAL A 218 4.80 0.46 5.52
N THR A 219 5.96 -0.14 5.29
CA THR A 219 6.95 -0.39 6.34
C THR A 219 7.70 0.90 6.67
N GLY A 220 7.98 1.11 7.97
CA GLY A 220 8.90 2.15 8.42
C GLY A 220 10.36 1.80 8.15
N THR A 221 11.27 2.63 8.67
CA THR A 221 12.72 2.45 8.52
C THR A 221 13.20 1.19 9.24
N SER A 222 13.85 0.28 8.51
CA SER A 222 14.54 -0.88 9.07
C SER A 222 16.01 -0.57 9.41
N PRO A 223 16.71 -1.43 10.19
CA PRO A 223 18.15 -1.29 10.40
C PRO A 223 18.97 -1.31 9.10
N TYR A 224 18.52 -2.04 8.08
CA TYR A 224 19.17 -2.04 6.76
C TYR A 224 19.05 -0.65 6.10
N ASP A 225 17.87 -0.04 6.17
CA ASP A 225 17.62 1.27 5.56
C ASP A 225 18.42 2.40 6.21
N ALA A 226 18.72 2.27 7.51
CA ALA A 226 19.58 3.20 8.21
C ALA A 226 21.08 2.96 7.91
N TYR A 227 21.48 1.70 7.76
CA TYR A 227 22.87 1.30 7.57
C TYR A 227 23.37 1.47 6.12
N GLU A 228 22.61 1.05 5.11
CA GLU A 228 23.10 1.00 3.73
C GLU A 228 23.50 2.38 3.17
N PRO A 229 22.79 3.48 3.43
CA PRO A 229 23.24 4.81 3.03
C PRO A 229 24.54 5.24 3.71
N LEU A 230 24.71 4.94 5.01
CA LEU A 230 25.96 5.20 5.73
C LEU A 230 27.11 4.39 5.14
N ARG A 231 26.91 3.09 4.90
CA ARG A 231 27.92 2.21 4.32
C ARG A 231 28.41 2.72 2.96
N LYS A 232 27.48 3.11 2.06
CA LYS A 232 27.81 3.70 0.76
C LYS A 232 28.56 5.02 0.89
N PHE A 233 28.20 5.83 1.88
CA PHE A 233 28.91 7.07 2.16
C PHE A 233 30.32 6.80 2.65
N GLN A 234 30.50 5.88 3.59
CA GLN A 234 31.82 5.49 4.12
C GLN A 234 32.73 4.94 3.03
N GLU A 235 32.19 4.14 2.10
CA GLU A 235 32.92 3.64 0.93
C GLU A 235 33.32 4.76 -0.04
N ALA A 236 32.46 5.77 -0.24
CA ALA A 236 32.73 6.86 -1.16
C ALA A 236 33.69 7.93 -0.61
N PHE A 237 33.81 8.03 0.71
CA PHE A 237 34.61 9.04 1.42
C PHE A 237 35.64 8.39 2.37
N GLU A 238 36.14 7.20 2.03
CA GLU A 238 37.02 6.41 2.90
C GLU A 238 38.24 7.22 3.37
N GLU A 239 38.92 7.89 2.44
CA GLU A 239 40.13 8.70 2.73
C GLU A 239 39.81 9.90 3.63
N GLN A 240 38.72 10.63 3.37
CA GLN A 240 38.33 11.79 4.18
C GLN A 240 37.92 11.39 5.60
N LEU A 241 37.41 10.17 5.79
CA LEU A 241 37.00 9.68 7.09
C LEU A 241 38.17 9.26 7.99
N GLU A 242 39.41 9.22 7.47
CA GLU A 242 40.61 9.01 8.28
C GLU A 242 40.94 10.21 9.17
N ASP A 243 40.61 11.44 8.73
CA ASP A 243 40.75 12.68 9.50
C ASP A 243 39.45 13.50 9.50
N LEU A 244 38.63 13.29 10.53
CA LEU A 244 37.34 13.96 10.69
C LEU A 244 37.46 15.47 10.92
N GLU A 245 38.58 15.95 11.46
CA GLU A 245 38.78 17.39 11.69
C GLU A 245 39.05 18.11 10.37
N ASP A 246 39.88 17.50 9.52
CA ASP A 246 40.16 17.98 8.17
C ASP A 246 38.92 17.90 7.27
N PHE A 247 38.23 16.76 7.27
CA PHE A 247 37.00 16.58 6.48
C PHE A 247 35.92 17.62 6.82
N LYS A 248 35.76 17.94 8.11
CA LYS A 248 34.84 18.99 8.55
C LYS A 248 35.23 20.39 8.08
N GLN A 249 36.53 20.67 7.98
CA GLN A 249 37.05 21.96 7.53
C GLN A 249 36.95 22.11 6.01
N GLU A 250 37.35 21.07 5.27
CA GLU A 250 37.38 21.11 3.80
C GLU A 250 35.99 20.92 3.17
N ASP A 251 35.17 20.04 3.74
CA ASP A 251 33.81 19.75 3.24
C ASP A 251 32.77 19.61 4.36
N PRO A 252 32.39 20.75 4.99
CA PRO A 252 31.41 20.76 6.07
C PRO A 252 30.03 20.21 5.66
N SER A 253 29.69 20.24 4.36
CA SER A 253 28.40 19.75 3.87
C SER A 253 28.34 18.23 3.90
N ASN A 254 29.35 17.56 3.34
CA ASN A 254 29.42 16.11 3.38
C ASN A 254 29.73 15.60 4.80
N PHE A 255 30.50 16.33 5.60
CA PHE A 255 30.67 16.00 7.02
C PHE A 255 29.32 16.00 7.78
N ALA A 256 28.49 17.03 7.61
CA ALA A 256 27.17 17.09 8.23
C ALA A 256 26.25 15.94 7.75
N LYS A 257 26.37 15.55 6.47
CA LYS A 257 25.66 14.39 5.92
C LYS A 257 26.13 13.08 6.56
N TYR A 258 27.44 12.90 6.73
CA TYR A 258 28.01 11.76 7.45
C TYR A 258 27.47 11.66 8.87
N GLU A 259 27.50 12.75 9.65
CA GLU A 259 26.99 12.77 11.02
C GLU A 259 25.50 12.39 11.07
N GLY A 260 24.70 12.92 10.13
CA GLY A 260 23.28 12.57 10.02
C GLY A 260 23.04 11.09 9.71
N LEU A 261 23.79 10.53 8.76
CA LEU A 261 23.70 9.11 8.40
C LEU A 261 24.17 8.21 9.57
N LYS A 262 25.28 8.58 10.21
CA LYS A 262 25.83 7.87 11.36
C LYS A 262 24.84 7.86 12.52
N SER A 263 24.27 9.02 12.85
CA SER A 263 23.26 9.14 13.91
C SER A 263 22.04 8.25 13.65
N LYS A 264 21.51 8.23 12.41
CA LYS A 264 20.40 7.35 12.04
C LYS A 264 20.74 5.87 12.17
N SER A 265 21.94 5.46 11.73
CA SER A 265 22.42 4.08 11.83
C SER A 265 22.69 3.65 13.27
N ASP A 266 23.23 4.54 14.11
CA ASP A 266 23.47 4.26 15.53
C ASP A 266 22.15 4.09 16.29
N ALA A 267 21.11 4.85 15.92
CA ALA A 267 19.77 4.73 16.49
C ALA A 267 19.00 3.46 16.03
N ASN A 268 19.41 2.86 14.91
CA ASN A 268 18.79 1.65 14.34
C ASN A 268 19.86 0.61 13.97
N PRO A 269 20.56 0.05 14.96
CA PRO A 269 21.76 -0.72 14.72
C PRO A 269 21.47 -2.01 13.96
N MET A 270 22.18 -2.21 12.84
CA MET A 270 22.24 -3.49 12.14
C MET A 270 23.33 -4.37 12.76
N SER A 271 22.99 -5.61 13.12
CA SER A 271 23.96 -6.51 13.75
C SER A 271 25.11 -6.90 12.81
N GLU A 272 26.28 -7.22 13.35
CA GLU A 272 27.42 -7.68 12.55
C GLU A 272 27.11 -8.94 11.73
N SER A 273 26.28 -9.83 12.26
CA SER A 273 25.82 -11.01 11.51
C SER A 273 24.94 -10.61 10.32
N ALA A 274 24.05 -9.64 10.51
CA ALA A 274 23.21 -9.13 9.43
C ALA A 274 24.05 -8.43 8.36
N LYS A 275 25.06 -7.64 8.73
CA LYS A 275 25.98 -6.98 7.77
C LYS A 275 26.69 -8.01 6.88
N ARG A 276 27.25 -9.08 7.47
CA ARG A 276 27.82 -10.20 6.69
C ARG A 276 26.80 -10.88 5.78
N GLY A 277 25.57 -11.08 6.27
CA GLY A 277 24.47 -11.63 5.48
C GLY A 277 24.11 -10.75 4.28
N ARG A 278 24.09 -9.43 4.47
CA ARG A 278 23.92 -8.43 3.41
C ARG A 278 25.00 -8.55 2.35
N ASP A 279 26.27 -8.70 2.74
CA ASP A 279 27.37 -8.83 1.77
C ASP A 279 27.25 -10.11 0.94
N LEU A 280 26.81 -11.22 1.56
CA LEU A 280 26.49 -12.43 0.83
C LEU A 280 25.31 -12.22 -0.13
N PHE A 281 24.24 -11.55 0.31
CA PHE A 281 23.03 -11.32 -0.48
C PHE A 281 23.30 -10.56 -1.78
N PHE A 282 24.11 -9.50 -1.71
CA PHE A 282 24.48 -8.67 -2.86
C PHE A 282 25.75 -9.16 -3.60
N SER A 283 26.32 -10.30 -3.19
CA SER A 283 27.48 -10.87 -3.89
C SER A 283 27.07 -11.55 -5.19
N THR A 284 27.99 -11.58 -6.14
CA THR A 284 27.85 -12.38 -7.38
C THR A 284 27.86 -13.90 -7.13
N LYS A 285 28.30 -14.35 -5.94
CA LYS A 285 28.33 -15.77 -5.57
C LYS A 285 26.95 -16.29 -5.18
N SER A 286 26.24 -15.56 -4.31
CA SER A 286 24.87 -15.95 -3.91
C SER A 286 23.82 -15.45 -4.89
N ASN A 287 24.10 -14.34 -5.58
CA ASN A 287 23.30 -13.76 -6.66
C ASN A 287 21.82 -13.53 -6.30
N CYS A 288 21.51 -13.26 -5.02
CA CYS A 288 20.14 -13.05 -4.56
C CYS A 288 19.52 -11.79 -5.18
N SER A 289 20.35 -10.75 -5.37
CA SER A 289 20.00 -9.51 -6.03
C SER A 289 19.83 -9.63 -7.56
N ALA A 290 19.80 -10.84 -8.12
CA ALA A 290 19.35 -11.01 -9.51
C ALA A 290 17.83 -10.83 -9.64
N CYS A 291 17.07 -11.20 -8.60
CA CYS A 291 15.61 -11.10 -8.56
C CYS A 291 15.10 -10.25 -7.38
N HIS A 292 15.87 -10.13 -6.29
CA HIS A 292 15.48 -9.40 -5.09
C HIS A 292 16.20 -8.06 -4.98
N VAL A 293 15.64 -7.02 -5.59
CA VAL A 293 16.27 -5.70 -5.75
C VAL A 293 15.33 -4.54 -5.44
N GLY A 294 15.86 -3.32 -5.49
CA GLY A 294 15.07 -2.11 -5.30
C GLY A 294 14.60 -1.91 -3.86
N ALA A 295 13.72 -0.93 -3.67
CA ALA A 295 13.26 -0.52 -2.34
C ALA A 295 12.43 -1.60 -1.61
N ASN A 296 11.78 -2.50 -2.36
CA ASN A 296 10.93 -3.55 -1.81
C ASN A 296 11.57 -4.95 -1.88
N PHE A 297 12.86 -5.04 -2.26
CA PHE A 297 13.61 -6.30 -2.41
C PHE A 297 12.91 -7.31 -3.35
N THR A 298 12.37 -6.79 -4.44
CA THR A 298 11.70 -7.53 -5.52
C THR A 298 11.89 -6.76 -6.81
N ASP A 299 12.16 -7.47 -7.91
CA ASP A 299 12.16 -6.91 -9.26
C ASP A 299 10.76 -6.78 -9.87
N GLU A 300 9.72 -7.19 -9.12
CA GLU A 300 8.31 -7.22 -9.55
C GLU A 300 8.08 -8.11 -10.79
N LEU A 301 8.97 -9.07 -11.04
CA LEU A 301 8.87 -10.05 -12.12
C LEU A 301 8.50 -11.45 -11.60
N TYR A 302 8.10 -12.31 -12.53
CA TYR A 302 7.79 -13.71 -12.26
C TYR A 302 8.98 -14.59 -12.64
N HIS A 303 9.41 -15.42 -11.70
CA HIS A 303 10.53 -16.34 -11.88
C HIS A 303 10.10 -17.74 -11.49
N ASN A 304 10.43 -18.73 -12.31
CA ASN A 304 10.26 -20.13 -11.93
C ASN A 304 11.38 -20.55 -10.97
N LEU A 305 11.03 -20.66 -9.69
CA LEU A 305 11.97 -21.01 -8.62
C LEU A 305 12.12 -22.53 -8.42
N GLY A 306 11.39 -23.37 -9.17
CA GLY A 306 11.39 -24.82 -9.03
C GLY A 306 10.77 -25.35 -7.73
N VAL A 307 10.24 -24.47 -6.87
CA VAL A 307 9.62 -24.83 -5.59
C VAL A 307 8.31 -25.58 -5.83
N GLY A 308 8.13 -26.72 -5.16
CA GLY A 308 6.89 -27.50 -5.25
C GLY A 308 6.72 -28.31 -6.54
N MET A 309 7.70 -28.28 -7.45
CA MET A 309 7.66 -29.00 -8.73
C MET A 309 7.63 -30.53 -8.60
N ALA A 310 7.98 -31.07 -7.42
CA ALA A 310 7.90 -32.49 -7.11
C ALA A 310 6.48 -32.96 -6.69
N SER A 311 5.50 -32.05 -6.55
CA SER A 311 4.11 -32.38 -6.22
C SER A 311 3.43 -33.15 -7.35
N GLU A 312 2.42 -33.98 -7.04
CA GLU A 312 1.59 -34.68 -8.03
C GLU A 312 0.85 -33.70 -8.97
N LYS A 313 0.50 -32.52 -8.45
CA LYS A 313 -0.09 -31.41 -9.20
C LYS A 313 0.70 -30.15 -8.87
N PRO A 314 1.85 -29.92 -9.53
CA PRO A 314 2.68 -28.77 -9.22
C PRO A 314 1.97 -27.49 -9.68
N ASP A 315 2.07 -26.44 -8.86
CA ASP A 315 1.70 -25.09 -9.28
C ASP A 315 2.78 -24.59 -10.22
N LEU A 316 2.46 -24.52 -11.52
CA LEU A 316 3.42 -24.13 -12.55
C LEU A 316 3.74 -22.63 -12.51
N GLY A 317 3.03 -21.84 -11.69
CA GLY A 317 3.18 -20.40 -11.66
C GLY A 317 2.79 -19.75 -12.99
N ARG A 318 3.47 -18.64 -13.31
CA ARG A 318 3.44 -17.99 -14.63
C ARG A 318 4.81 -18.07 -15.28
#